data_AF-N2BI07-F1
#
_entry.id   AF-N2BI07-F1
#
_cell.length_a   1.000
_cell.length_b   1.000
_cell.length_c   1.000
_cell.angle_alpha   90.00
_cell.angle_beta   90.00
_cell.angle_gamma   90.00
#
_symmetry.space_group_name_H-M   'P 1'
#
loop_
_entity.id
_entity.type
_entity.pdbx_description
1 polymer ?
#
loop_
_entity_poly.entity_id
_entity_poly.type
_entity_poly.pdbx_seq_one_letter_code
_entity_poly.pdbx_strand_id
1 'polypeptide(L)'
;MKDGYLLREVINEIESSLKINNRQDFKELCKVYESFLKTLQSAGNASEFYTPRAVTEFMVEMLSPKLGESVADLACGTGGFLISAAHFLEKQVSLTSERKVFETSFYGVEKKSLPYLLCATNLLINGIENPNLKHGNAFDFSNFEDFDINLTKYPKFDIILMNPPYGGNERNDEIKNFPQEYKSSETADLFMALILHRLSFKGKAAVVLPDGFLFGADNAKINLKRKLLSDFNLYLILRLPKSVFAPYTSIPTNLLFFNADKGGTEKTHFYRLDMPEGIKSFGKTKQMSLEHFEPFLQWWQSDRQSLQDESGNFKAKSYTKEELESRNYNFDLCGYVSEEEEILEPLELMEQIKTERDKLNATLDSIMKQISTIIKENE
;
A
#
# COMPACT_ATOMS: atom_id res chain seq x y z
N MET A 1 -31.60 4.92 -2.26
CA MET A 1 -32.16 4.28 -1.05
C MET A 1 -33.63 4.01 -1.28
N LYS A 2 -34.13 2.81 -0.98
CA LYS A 2 -35.47 2.35 -1.39
C LYS A 2 -36.57 2.53 -0.31
N ASP A 3 -36.22 2.90 0.93
CA ASP A 3 -37.17 3.06 2.04
C ASP A 3 -36.80 4.29 2.91
N GLY A 4 -37.76 5.20 3.08
CA GLY A 4 -37.58 6.42 3.87
C GLY A 4 -37.73 6.21 5.38
N TYR A 5 -38.42 5.16 5.83
CA TYR A 5 -38.55 4.82 7.25
C TYR A 5 -37.21 4.31 7.79
N LEU A 6 -36.57 3.37 7.08
CA LEU A 6 -35.23 2.88 7.44
C LEU A 6 -34.19 4.01 7.47
N LEU A 7 -34.24 4.96 6.52
CA LEU A 7 -33.36 6.12 6.55
C LEU A 7 -33.59 6.97 7.82
N ARG A 8 -34.85 7.19 8.19
CA ARG A 8 -35.17 7.95 9.41
C ARG A 8 -34.69 7.22 10.67
N GLU A 9 -34.83 5.90 10.74
CA GLU A 9 -34.30 5.10 11.85
C GLU A 9 -32.78 5.26 11.98
N VAL A 10 -32.05 5.15 10.86
CA VAL A 10 -30.60 5.36 10.84
C VAL A 10 -30.23 6.77 11.29
N ILE A 11 -30.95 7.80 10.83
CA ILE A 11 -30.72 9.20 11.24
C ILE A 11 -30.93 9.36 12.75
N ASN A 12 -32.02 8.83 13.29
CA ASN A 12 -32.34 8.92 14.71
C ASN A 12 -31.27 8.23 15.58
N GLU A 13 -30.78 7.07 15.15
CA GLU A 13 -29.71 6.35 15.87
C GLU A 13 -28.38 7.11 15.85
N ILE A 14 -28.04 7.73 14.71
CA ILE A 14 -26.85 8.60 14.61
C ILE A 14 -27.00 9.80 15.55
N GLU A 15 -28.13 10.50 15.52
CA GLU A 15 -28.38 11.69 16.35
C GLU A 15 -28.39 11.36 17.85
N SER A 16 -28.96 10.23 18.24
CA SER A 16 -29.03 9.82 19.65
C SER A 16 -27.68 9.37 20.20
N SER A 17 -26.86 8.72 19.36
CA SER A 17 -25.60 8.08 19.74
C SER A 17 -24.38 9.01 19.65
N LEU A 18 -24.36 9.94 18.69
CA LEU A 18 -23.23 10.84 18.45
C LEU A 18 -23.46 12.23 19.06
N LYS A 19 -23.08 12.39 20.33
CA LYS A 19 -23.08 13.69 21.01
C LYS A 19 -21.69 14.32 20.93
N ILE A 20 -21.47 15.21 19.96
CA ILE A 20 -20.20 15.92 19.78
C ILE A 20 -20.30 17.28 20.47
N ASN A 21 -19.70 17.40 21.65
CA ASN A 21 -19.73 18.62 22.47
C ASN A 21 -18.36 19.29 22.59
N ASN A 22 -17.27 18.56 22.30
CA ASN A 22 -15.91 19.05 22.48
C ASN A 22 -14.92 18.42 21.47
N ARG A 23 -13.66 18.88 21.50
CA ARG A 23 -12.58 18.38 20.62
C ARG A 23 -12.21 16.92 20.87
N GLN A 24 -12.40 16.42 22.10
CA GLN A 24 -12.17 15.01 22.44
C GLN A 24 -13.23 14.11 21.78
N ASP A 25 -14.50 14.50 21.79
CA ASP A 25 -15.59 13.78 21.13
C ASP A 25 -15.35 13.68 19.61
N PHE A 26 -14.76 14.73 19.01
CA PHE A 26 -14.36 14.72 17.60
C PHE A 26 -13.23 13.72 17.29
N LYS A 27 -12.25 13.57 18.21
CA LYS A 27 -11.22 12.52 18.09
C LYS A 27 -11.82 11.12 18.20
N GLU A 28 -12.85 10.95 19.01
CA GLU A 28 -13.57 9.68 19.12
C GLU A 28 -14.35 9.37 17.85
N LEU A 29 -15.00 10.37 17.25
CA LEU A 29 -15.61 10.25 15.92
C LEU A 29 -14.60 9.80 14.86
N CYS A 30 -13.38 10.38 14.84
CA CYS A 30 -12.32 9.94 13.94
C CYS A 30 -12.03 8.44 14.08
N LYS A 31 -11.91 7.96 15.33
CA LYS A 31 -11.66 6.53 15.62
C LYS A 31 -12.82 5.64 15.19
N VAL A 32 -14.06 6.07 15.42
CA VAL A 32 -15.26 5.34 14.99
C VAL A 32 -15.32 5.26 13.46
N TYR A 33 -15.06 6.37 12.77
CA TYR A 33 -15.02 6.42 11.31
C TYR A 33 -13.95 5.47 10.75
N GLU A 34 -12.74 5.49 11.32
CA GLU A 34 -11.67 4.56 10.96
C GLU A 34 -12.04 3.08 11.20
N SER A 35 -12.73 2.79 12.31
CA SER A 35 -13.24 1.43 12.57
C SER A 35 -14.32 1.02 11.55
N PHE A 36 -15.17 1.95 11.13
CA PHE A 36 -16.17 1.72 10.10
C PHE A 36 -15.52 1.45 8.74
N LEU A 37 -14.50 2.23 8.35
CA LEU A 37 -13.71 1.97 7.15
C LEU A 37 -13.13 0.56 7.19
N LYS A 38 -12.51 0.15 8.30
CA LYS A 38 -12.00 -1.23 8.52
C LYS A 38 -13.07 -2.32 8.43
N THR A 39 -14.33 -1.97 8.66
CA THR A 39 -15.46 -2.91 8.59
C THR A 39 -16.01 -3.04 7.17
N LEU A 40 -16.19 -1.91 6.45
CA LEU A 40 -16.62 -1.90 5.05
C LEU A 40 -15.71 -2.76 4.17
N GLN A 41 -14.43 -2.61 4.43
CA GLN A 41 -13.33 -3.45 3.96
C GLN A 41 -13.56 -4.96 4.08
N SER A 42 -14.12 -5.41 5.19
CA SER A 42 -14.35 -6.84 5.47
C SER A 42 -15.60 -7.41 4.80
N ALA A 43 -16.48 -6.56 4.27
CA ALA A 43 -17.79 -6.93 3.72
C ALA A 43 -17.76 -7.31 2.23
N GLY A 44 -16.57 -7.42 1.61
CA GLY A 44 -16.36 -8.00 0.27
C GLY A 44 -16.83 -7.14 -0.92
N ASN A 45 -17.57 -6.06 -0.68
CA ASN A 45 -18.13 -5.20 -1.74
C ASN A 45 -17.21 -4.05 -2.17
N ALA A 46 -16.13 -3.78 -1.43
CA ALA A 46 -15.10 -2.83 -1.81
C ALA A 46 -13.86 -3.64 -2.24
N SER A 47 -13.66 -3.80 -3.55
CA SER A 47 -12.51 -4.46 -4.17
C SER A 47 -11.23 -3.62 -4.03
N GLU A 48 -10.93 -3.19 -2.80
CA GLU A 48 -10.03 -2.09 -2.52
C GLU A 48 -9.02 -2.49 -1.46
N PHE A 49 -7.75 -2.22 -1.78
CA PHE A 49 -6.63 -2.53 -0.91
C PHE A 49 -6.53 -1.45 0.17
N TYR A 50 -6.89 -1.81 1.40
CA TYR A 50 -6.60 -0.96 2.55
C TYR A 50 -5.18 -1.22 3.06
N THR A 51 -4.42 -0.14 3.23
CA THR A 51 -3.09 -0.18 3.83
C THR A 51 -3.20 -0.18 5.35
N PRO A 52 -2.61 -1.17 6.06
CA PRO A 52 -2.58 -1.17 7.53
C PRO A 52 -1.98 0.12 8.10
N ARG A 53 -2.54 0.64 9.20
CA ARG A 53 -2.11 1.90 9.82
C ARG A 53 -0.65 1.89 10.24
N ALA A 54 -0.17 0.76 10.76
CA ALA A 54 1.24 0.59 11.07
C ALA A 54 2.15 0.81 9.85
N VAL A 55 1.73 0.39 8.66
CA VAL A 55 2.49 0.59 7.41
C VAL A 55 2.44 2.06 6.99
N THR A 56 1.25 2.69 7.01
CA THR A 56 1.13 4.11 6.62
C THR A 56 1.89 5.03 7.55
N GLU A 57 1.80 4.82 8.86
CA GLU A 57 2.50 5.59 9.89
C GLU A 57 4.02 5.38 9.78
N PHE A 58 4.49 4.14 9.67
CA PHE A 58 5.91 3.84 9.51
C PHE A 58 6.51 4.51 8.27
N MET A 59 5.84 4.43 7.11
CA MET A 59 6.34 5.07 5.88
C MET A 59 6.40 6.59 6.01
N VAL A 60 5.40 7.22 6.64
CA VAL A 60 5.39 8.66 6.93
C VAL A 60 6.56 9.03 7.84
N GLU A 61 6.77 8.29 8.93
CA GLU A 61 7.86 8.54 9.87
C GLU A 61 9.23 8.42 9.20
N MET A 62 9.43 7.40 8.36
CA MET A 62 10.66 7.20 7.60
C MET A 62 10.96 8.33 6.60
N LEU A 63 9.94 8.91 5.97
CA LEU A 63 10.13 10.07 5.07
C LEU A 63 10.28 11.38 5.85
N SER A 64 9.71 11.45 7.05
CA SER A 64 9.75 12.61 7.95
C SER A 64 9.38 13.92 7.25
N PRO A 65 8.15 14.04 6.70
CA PRO A 65 7.72 15.22 5.96
C PRO A 65 7.77 16.48 6.83
N LYS A 66 7.99 17.64 6.22
CA LYS A 66 8.09 18.94 6.87
C LYS A 66 6.94 19.84 6.48
N LEU A 67 6.52 20.69 7.41
CA LEU A 67 5.51 21.69 7.12
C LEU A 67 5.95 22.57 5.93
N GLY A 68 5.07 22.71 4.94
CA GLY A 68 5.36 23.41 3.69
C GLY A 68 5.76 22.50 2.53
N GLU A 69 6.09 21.23 2.79
CA GLU A 69 6.24 20.22 1.73
C GLU A 69 4.87 19.74 1.25
N SER A 70 4.69 19.60 -0.06
CA SER A 70 3.47 18.99 -0.61
C SER A 70 3.51 17.46 -0.44
N VAL A 71 2.47 16.87 0.13
CA VAL A 71 2.30 15.43 0.33
C VAL A 71 1.21 14.90 -0.61
N ALA A 72 1.58 13.93 -1.45
CA ALA A 72 0.68 13.34 -2.42
C ALA A 72 0.51 11.83 -2.28
N ASP A 73 -0.72 11.38 -2.52
CA ASP A 73 -1.09 9.99 -2.74
C ASP A 73 -1.97 9.91 -4.00
N LEU A 74 -1.42 9.38 -5.10
CA LEU A 74 -2.08 9.39 -6.41
C LEU A 74 -2.98 8.18 -6.65
N ALA A 75 -3.16 7.35 -5.62
CA ALA A 75 -4.12 6.26 -5.55
C ALA A 75 -4.69 6.20 -4.13
N CYS A 76 -5.25 7.31 -3.67
CA CYS A 76 -5.39 7.57 -2.23
C CYS A 76 -6.40 6.68 -1.51
N GLY A 77 -7.25 5.95 -2.22
CA GLY A 77 -8.26 5.09 -1.62
C GLY A 77 -9.11 5.87 -0.63
N THR A 78 -9.12 5.44 0.64
CA THR A 78 -9.83 6.10 1.74
C THR A 78 -8.99 7.13 2.52
N GLY A 79 -7.85 7.58 1.97
CA GLY A 79 -7.00 8.62 2.55
C GLY A 79 -5.98 8.12 3.58
N GLY A 80 -5.61 6.84 3.53
CA GLY A 80 -4.75 6.20 4.52
C GLY A 80 -3.46 6.97 4.81
N PHE A 81 -2.63 7.17 3.77
CA PHE A 81 -1.37 7.89 3.89
C PHE A 81 -1.54 9.37 4.18
N LEU A 82 -2.53 10.03 3.55
CA LEU A 82 -2.78 11.46 3.76
C LEU A 82 -3.11 11.77 5.21
N ILE A 83 -3.92 10.93 5.87
CA ILE A 83 -4.23 11.06 7.30
C ILE A 83 -3.00 10.84 8.18
N SER A 84 -2.22 9.77 7.92
CA SER A 84 -1.01 9.53 8.70
C SER A 84 0.00 10.68 8.54
N ALA A 85 0.14 11.23 7.34
CA ALA A 85 0.96 12.40 7.07
C ALA A 85 0.43 13.66 7.79
N ALA A 86 -0.89 13.87 7.79
CA ALA A 86 -1.52 14.97 8.49
C ALA A 86 -1.30 14.89 10.00
N HIS A 87 -1.47 13.72 10.61
CA HIS A 87 -1.17 13.54 12.04
C HIS A 87 0.31 13.77 12.37
N PHE A 88 1.22 13.46 11.44
CA PHE A 88 2.65 13.74 11.62
C PHE A 88 2.96 15.24 11.51
N LEU A 89 2.40 15.93 10.51
CA LEU A 89 2.62 17.35 10.27
C LEU A 89 1.92 18.26 11.28
N GLU A 90 0.75 17.86 11.79
CA GLU A 90 0.00 18.61 12.82
C GLU A 90 0.86 18.85 14.06
N LYS A 91 1.74 17.90 14.41
CA LYS A 91 2.69 18.02 15.55
C LYS A 91 3.73 19.14 15.34
N GLN A 92 3.94 19.59 14.11
CA GLN A 92 4.87 20.65 13.75
C GLN A 92 4.19 22.04 13.71
N VAL A 93 2.85 22.09 13.74
CA VAL A 93 2.10 23.35 13.69
C VAL A 93 2.08 23.98 15.08
N SER A 94 2.62 25.19 15.18
CA SER A 94 2.71 25.96 16.43
C SER A 94 2.04 27.33 16.33
N LEU A 95 1.99 27.90 15.13
CA LEU A 95 1.45 29.24 14.84
C LEU A 95 0.19 29.18 13.98
N THR A 96 -0.68 30.20 14.07
CA THR A 96 -1.86 30.32 13.21
C THR A 96 -1.49 30.46 11.73
N SER A 97 -0.37 31.12 11.41
CA SER A 97 0.13 31.24 10.03
C SER A 97 0.54 29.89 9.43
N GLU A 98 1.02 28.97 10.26
CA GLU A 98 1.42 27.62 9.87
C GLU A 98 0.21 26.72 9.58
N ARG A 99 -0.95 27.04 10.17
CA ARG A 99 -2.19 26.29 9.94
C ARG A 99 -2.62 26.29 8.48
N LYS A 100 -2.54 27.46 7.83
CA LYS A 100 -2.90 27.58 6.41
C LYS A 100 -1.97 26.74 5.53
N VAL A 101 -0.67 26.73 5.84
CA VAL A 101 0.32 25.92 5.11
C VAL A 101 -0.01 24.44 5.26
N PHE A 102 -0.29 24.00 6.49
CA PHE A 102 -0.71 22.63 6.79
C PHE A 102 -1.92 22.21 5.95
N GLU A 103 -3.00 23.00 5.95
CA GLU A 103 -4.24 22.66 5.25
C GLU A 103 -4.06 22.49 3.74
N THR A 104 -3.15 23.26 3.13
CA THR A 104 -2.87 23.20 1.68
C THR A 104 -1.83 22.16 1.28
N SER A 105 -1.30 21.38 2.22
CA SER A 105 -0.18 20.46 1.97
C SER A 105 -0.59 19.11 1.36
N PHE A 106 -1.88 18.74 1.37
CA PHE A 106 -2.33 17.37 1.03
C PHE A 106 -3.00 17.27 -0.34
N TYR A 107 -2.54 16.33 -1.15
CA TYR A 107 -2.98 16.09 -2.52
C TYR A 107 -3.36 14.62 -2.73
N GLY A 108 -4.52 14.36 -3.32
CA GLY A 108 -4.99 13.01 -3.54
C GLY A 108 -5.72 12.83 -4.86
N VAL A 109 -5.52 11.68 -5.50
CA VAL A 109 -6.30 11.27 -6.68
C VAL A 109 -6.86 9.88 -6.44
N GLU A 110 -8.14 9.70 -6.73
CA GLU A 110 -8.82 8.42 -6.59
C GLU A 110 -9.83 8.21 -7.74
N LYS A 111 -9.75 7.05 -8.39
CA LYS A 111 -10.53 6.70 -9.60
C LYS A 111 -11.96 6.29 -9.26
N LYS A 112 -12.18 5.66 -8.11
CA LYS A 112 -13.48 5.14 -7.69
C LYS A 112 -14.24 6.16 -6.85
N SER A 113 -15.55 6.29 -7.11
CA SER A 113 -16.39 7.29 -6.44
C SER A 113 -16.55 7.07 -4.94
N LEU A 114 -16.80 5.84 -4.50
CA LEU A 114 -17.00 5.56 -3.07
C LEU A 114 -15.72 5.82 -2.24
N PRO A 115 -14.53 5.30 -2.61
CA PRO A 115 -13.28 5.60 -1.88
C PRO A 115 -12.95 7.07 -1.87
N TYR A 116 -13.13 7.76 -2.99
CA TYR A 116 -12.95 9.21 -3.06
C TYR A 116 -13.82 9.94 -2.02
N LEU A 117 -15.11 9.59 -1.92
CA LEU A 117 -16.00 10.19 -0.92
C LEU A 117 -15.57 9.83 0.51
N LEU A 118 -15.13 8.59 0.73
CA LEU A 118 -14.63 8.15 2.04
C LEU A 118 -13.34 8.89 2.42
N CYS A 119 -12.43 9.11 1.48
CA CYS A 119 -11.21 9.89 1.67
C CYS A 119 -11.52 11.35 2.02
N ALA A 120 -12.37 12.00 1.22
CA ALA A 120 -12.79 13.38 1.48
C ALA A 120 -13.42 13.53 2.87
N THR A 121 -14.32 12.61 3.22
CA THR A 121 -14.94 12.57 4.55
C THR A 121 -13.89 12.35 5.64
N ASN A 122 -12.92 11.44 5.42
CA ASN A 122 -11.86 11.17 6.39
C ASN A 122 -10.99 12.39 6.66
N LEU A 123 -10.56 13.09 5.60
CA LEU A 123 -9.75 14.31 5.71
C LEU A 123 -10.50 15.42 6.46
N LEU A 124 -11.78 15.64 6.11
CA LEU A 124 -12.64 16.62 6.78
C LEU A 124 -12.83 16.30 8.27
N ILE A 125 -13.12 15.04 8.60
CA ILE A 125 -13.26 14.59 10.00
C ILE A 125 -11.93 14.69 10.74
N ASN A 126 -10.78 14.68 10.07
CA ASN A 126 -9.49 14.92 10.70
C ASN A 126 -9.05 16.39 10.67
N GLY A 127 -9.95 17.31 10.34
CA GLY A 127 -9.72 18.76 10.41
C GLY A 127 -8.96 19.34 9.22
N ILE A 128 -8.88 18.62 8.09
CA ILE A 128 -8.34 19.13 6.84
C ILE A 128 -9.52 19.63 6.01
N GLU A 129 -9.81 20.92 6.10
CA GLU A 129 -11.04 21.50 5.56
C GLU A 129 -11.03 21.63 4.03
N ASN A 130 -9.86 21.88 3.44
CA ASN A 130 -9.71 22.12 2.00
C ASN A 130 -8.64 21.20 1.37
N PRO A 131 -8.83 19.86 1.40
CA PRO A 131 -7.85 18.96 0.82
C PRO A 131 -7.87 19.04 -0.71
N ASN A 132 -6.70 18.99 -1.36
CA ASN A 132 -6.61 18.97 -2.82
C ASN A 132 -6.90 17.56 -3.35
N LEU A 133 -8.18 17.15 -3.31
CA LEU A 133 -8.62 15.86 -3.80
C LEU A 133 -9.25 15.94 -5.19
N LYS A 134 -8.98 14.91 -6.01
CA LYS A 134 -9.59 14.73 -7.33
C LYS A 134 -10.18 13.34 -7.48
N HIS A 135 -11.43 13.30 -7.91
CA HIS A 135 -12.08 12.07 -8.36
C HIS A 135 -11.78 11.88 -9.85
N GLY A 136 -10.92 10.94 -10.19
CA GLY A 136 -10.46 10.73 -11.56
C GLY A 136 -9.33 9.71 -11.68
N ASN A 137 -8.95 9.41 -12.91
CA ASN A 137 -7.81 8.55 -13.18
C ASN A 137 -6.50 9.35 -13.06
N ALA A 138 -5.57 8.91 -12.21
CA ALA A 138 -4.26 9.55 -12.06
C ALA A 138 -3.38 9.50 -13.32
N PHE A 139 -3.73 8.66 -14.30
CA PHE A 139 -3.10 8.60 -15.62
C PHE A 139 -3.68 9.61 -16.63
N ASP A 140 -4.80 10.25 -16.28
CA ASP A 140 -5.31 11.39 -17.02
C ASP A 140 -4.74 12.69 -16.44
N PHE A 141 -3.79 13.27 -17.18
CA PHE A 141 -3.02 14.41 -16.71
C PHE A 141 -3.84 15.69 -16.57
N SER A 142 -5.02 15.81 -17.18
CA SER A 142 -5.90 16.96 -16.95
C SER A 142 -6.45 17.00 -15.52
N ASN A 143 -6.49 15.87 -14.81
CA ASN A 143 -6.95 15.83 -13.41
C ASN A 143 -6.05 16.63 -12.46
N PHE A 144 -4.86 17.04 -12.91
CA PHE A 144 -3.90 17.80 -12.13
C PHE A 144 -3.89 19.30 -12.46
N GLU A 145 -4.66 19.76 -13.45
CA GLU A 145 -4.61 21.16 -13.94
C GLU A 145 -5.06 22.17 -12.88
N ASP A 146 -5.97 21.78 -11.98
CA ASP A 146 -6.45 22.63 -10.89
C ASP A 146 -5.63 22.51 -9.60
N PHE A 147 -4.61 21.65 -9.56
CA PHE A 147 -3.72 21.61 -8.39
C PHE A 147 -2.82 22.84 -8.42
N ASP A 148 -3.00 23.72 -7.43
CA ASP A 148 -2.25 24.97 -7.29
C ASP A 148 -0.81 24.74 -6.77
N ILE A 149 -0.10 23.78 -7.36
CA ILE A 149 1.34 23.60 -7.19
C ILE A 149 2.04 24.39 -8.29
N ASN A 150 2.51 25.58 -7.91
CA ASN A 150 3.38 26.44 -8.70
C ASN A 150 2.85 26.81 -10.11
N LEU A 151 1.54 26.74 -10.37
CA LEU A 151 0.89 27.06 -11.66
C LEU A 151 1.50 26.31 -12.86
N THR A 152 2.08 25.13 -12.65
CA THR A 152 2.65 24.33 -13.74
C THR A 152 1.63 23.32 -14.25
N LYS A 153 1.58 23.10 -15.57
CA LYS A 153 0.74 22.04 -16.19
C LYS A 153 1.03 20.63 -15.63
N TYR A 154 2.17 20.46 -14.97
CA TYR A 154 2.63 19.19 -14.41
C TYR A 154 3.08 19.37 -12.95
N PRO A 155 2.15 19.50 -11.99
CA PRO A 155 2.52 19.64 -10.58
C PRO A 155 3.43 18.50 -10.14
N LYS A 156 4.44 18.86 -9.35
CA LYS A 156 5.43 17.97 -8.75
C LYS A 156 5.30 18.01 -7.25
N PHE A 157 5.51 16.89 -6.58
CA PHE A 157 5.31 16.77 -5.14
C PHE A 157 6.62 16.48 -4.41
N ASP A 158 6.81 17.14 -3.27
CA ASP A 158 7.95 16.91 -2.39
C ASP A 158 7.91 15.55 -1.70
N ILE A 159 6.73 15.07 -1.34
CA ILE A 159 6.53 13.78 -0.68
C ILE A 159 5.47 13.00 -1.43
N ILE A 160 5.80 11.77 -1.85
CA ILE A 160 4.84 10.82 -2.42
C ILE A 160 4.78 9.57 -1.54
N LEU A 161 3.61 9.28 -0.98
CA LEU A 161 3.34 8.11 -0.15
C LEU A 161 2.21 7.33 -0.80
N MET A 162 2.46 6.10 -1.24
CA MET A 162 1.47 5.40 -2.06
C MET A 162 1.48 3.88 -1.87
N ASN A 163 0.29 3.30 -1.94
CA ASN A 163 0.06 1.88 -2.14
C ASN A 163 -0.75 1.70 -3.44
N PRO A 164 -0.09 1.64 -4.61
CA PRO A 164 -0.76 1.44 -5.88
C PRO A 164 -1.52 0.10 -5.91
N PRO A 165 -2.59 -0.02 -6.73
CA PRO A 165 -3.23 -1.30 -6.99
C PRO A 165 -2.22 -2.35 -7.49
N TYR A 166 -2.19 -3.53 -6.86
CA TYR A 166 -1.20 -4.58 -7.15
C TYR A 166 -1.43 -5.34 -8.45
N GLY A 167 -2.63 -5.26 -9.01
CA GLY A 167 -2.99 -5.97 -10.23
C GLY A 167 -4.17 -5.31 -10.92
N GLY A 168 -4.39 -5.70 -12.16
CA GLY A 168 -5.33 -5.05 -13.07
C GLY A 168 -4.60 -4.63 -14.34
N ASN A 169 -5.36 -4.61 -15.43
CA ASN A 169 -4.89 -4.08 -16.71
C ASN A 169 -5.57 -2.75 -16.95
N GLU A 170 -4.78 -1.70 -17.16
CA GLU A 170 -5.32 -0.43 -17.62
C GLU A 170 -5.69 -0.51 -19.10
N ARG A 171 -6.62 0.34 -19.52
CA ARG A 171 -7.06 0.37 -20.92
C ARG A 171 -6.01 1.08 -21.78
N ASN A 172 -5.93 0.70 -23.06
CA ASN A 172 -4.93 1.24 -23.99
C ASN A 172 -4.95 2.77 -24.11
N ASP A 173 -6.12 3.40 -23.93
CA ASP A 173 -6.30 4.85 -23.93
C ASP A 173 -5.69 5.53 -22.70
N GLU A 174 -5.60 4.84 -21.56
CA GLU A 174 -4.96 5.31 -20.33
C GLU A 174 -3.42 5.17 -20.44
N ILE A 175 -2.94 4.13 -21.14
CA ILE A 175 -1.51 3.84 -21.35
C ILE A 175 -0.87 4.74 -22.42
N LYS A 176 -1.65 5.26 -23.37
CA LYS A 176 -1.13 6.00 -24.54
C LYS A 176 -0.26 7.21 -24.18
N ASN A 177 -0.51 7.83 -23.03
CA ASN A 177 0.15 9.04 -22.55
C ASN A 177 1.54 8.75 -21.94
N PHE A 178 1.88 7.49 -21.68
CA PHE A 178 3.18 7.11 -21.17
C PHE A 178 4.23 7.02 -22.29
N PRO A 179 5.50 7.39 -22.02
CA PRO A 179 6.61 7.12 -22.92
C PRO A 179 6.67 5.63 -23.29
N GLN A 180 7.02 5.31 -24.53
CA GLN A 180 6.99 3.93 -25.05
C GLN A 180 7.79 2.94 -24.19
N GLU A 181 8.91 3.39 -23.63
CA GLU A 181 9.79 2.61 -22.77
C GLU A 181 9.21 2.25 -21.40
N TYR A 182 8.14 2.92 -20.96
CA TYR A 182 7.47 2.68 -19.67
C TYR A 182 6.03 2.16 -19.82
N LYS A 183 5.56 1.91 -21.04
CA LYS A 183 4.23 1.33 -21.25
C LYS A 183 4.22 -0.10 -20.74
N SER A 184 3.36 -0.36 -19.76
CA SER A 184 3.09 -1.67 -19.20
C SER A 184 1.58 -1.90 -19.16
N SER A 185 1.14 -3.15 -19.23
CA SER A 185 -0.25 -3.52 -18.91
C SER A 185 -0.49 -3.52 -17.40
N GLU A 186 0.55 -3.69 -16.60
CA GLU A 186 0.47 -3.76 -15.14
C GLU A 186 0.27 -2.35 -14.54
N THR A 187 -0.84 -2.17 -13.82
CA THR A 187 -1.16 -0.89 -13.15
C THR A 187 -0.05 -0.41 -12.22
N ALA A 188 0.61 -1.32 -11.47
CA ALA A 188 1.68 -0.97 -10.54
C ALA A 188 2.91 -0.33 -11.23
N ASP A 189 3.28 -0.81 -12.42
CA ASP A 189 4.40 -0.27 -13.19
C ASP A 189 4.09 1.16 -13.70
N LEU A 190 2.86 1.38 -14.17
CA LEU A 190 2.40 2.70 -14.64
C LEU A 190 2.37 3.71 -13.50
N PHE A 191 1.95 3.29 -12.30
CA PHE A 191 2.04 4.13 -11.10
C PHE A 191 3.48 4.43 -10.71
N MET A 192 4.40 3.46 -10.82
CA MET A 192 5.82 3.72 -10.59
C MET A 192 6.36 4.76 -11.59
N ALA A 193 6.03 4.63 -12.87
CA ALA A 193 6.36 5.62 -13.89
C ALA A 193 5.80 7.02 -13.54
N LEU A 194 4.55 7.08 -13.06
CA LEU A 194 3.91 8.30 -12.61
C LEU A 194 4.63 8.93 -11.41
N ILE A 195 5.01 8.14 -10.39
CA ILE A 195 5.74 8.63 -9.22
C ILE A 195 7.07 9.26 -9.65
N LEU A 196 7.87 8.54 -10.45
CA LEU A 196 9.14 9.05 -10.97
C LEU A 196 8.95 10.33 -11.80
N HIS A 197 7.84 10.44 -12.52
CA HIS A 197 7.50 11.65 -13.24
C HIS A 197 6.95 12.77 -12.35
N ARG A 198 6.38 12.49 -11.17
CA ARG A 198 5.70 13.51 -10.35
C ARG A 198 6.50 13.94 -9.12
N LEU A 199 7.62 13.30 -8.82
CA LEU A 199 8.48 13.70 -7.71
C LEU A 199 9.20 15.03 -8.02
N SER A 200 9.21 15.96 -7.06
CA SER A 200 9.90 17.24 -7.15
C SER A 200 11.42 17.06 -7.05
N PHE A 201 12.18 18.13 -7.30
CA PHE A 201 13.61 18.11 -7.08
C PHE A 201 13.92 17.92 -5.60
N LYS A 202 14.75 16.92 -5.25
CA LYS A 202 14.99 16.45 -3.87
C LYS A 202 13.75 15.90 -3.14
N GLY A 203 12.63 15.71 -3.85
CA GLY A 203 11.46 15.06 -3.29
C GLY A 203 11.76 13.62 -2.87
N LYS A 204 10.98 13.10 -1.92
CA LYS A 204 11.11 11.75 -1.37
C LYS A 204 9.85 10.94 -1.62
N ALA A 205 10.00 9.66 -1.89
CA ALA A 205 8.90 8.76 -2.10
C ALA A 205 9.06 7.50 -1.27
N ALA A 206 7.92 6.98 -0.79
CA ALA A 206 7.80 5.64 -0.28
C ALA A 206 6.60 4.96 -0.95
N VAL A 207 6.85 3.80 -1.55
CA VAL A 207 5.84 3.08 -2.34
C VAL A 207 5.77 1.61 -1.91
N VAL A 208 4.56 1.09 -1.77
CA VAL A 208 4.31 -0.34 -1.56
C VAL A 208 4.25 -1.03 -2.93
N LEU A 209 5.03 -2.09 -3.15
CA LEU A 209 5.00 -2.86 -4.40
C LEU A 209 5.03 -4.38 -4.13
N PRO A 210 4.34 -5.20 -4.95
CA PRO A 210 4.43 -6.65 -4.86
C PRO A 210 5.80 -7.16 -5.35
N ASP A 211 6.13 -8.41 -5.00
CA ASP A 211 7.38 -9.06 -5.45
C ASP A 211 7.54 -9.07 -6.98
N GLY A 212 6.42 -9.11 -7.72
CA GLY A 212 6.41 -9.07 -9.18
C GLY A 212 7.14 -7.85 -9.76
N PHE A 213 7.17 -6.71 -9.07
CA PHE A 213 8.00 -5.59 -9.48
C PHE A 213 9.49 -5.89 -9.26
N LEU A 214 9.86 -6.53 -8.15
CA LEU A 214 11.27 -6.79 -7.80
C LEU A 214 11.95 -7.79 -8.73
N PHE A 215 11.34 -8.94 -9.03
CA PHE A 215 11.92 -9.95 -9.92
C PHE A 215 11.52 -9.78 -11.40
N GLY A 216 10.49 -8.98 -11.69
CA GLY A 216 9.98 -8.82 -13.05
C GLY A 216 11.04 -8.32 -14.03
N ALA A 217 11.10 -8.95 -15.19
CA ALA A 217 12.13 -8.77 -16.22
C ALA A 217 11.57 -8.32 -17.57
N ASP A 218 10.31 -7.86 -17.64
CA ASP A 218 9.81 -7.20 -18.84
C ASP A 218 10.51 -5.86 -19.06
N ASN A 219 10.50 -5.40 -20.32
CA ASN A 219 11.21 -4.19 -20.71
C ASN A 219 10.77 -2.95 -19.92
N ALA A 220 9.48 -2.80 -19.62
CA ALA A 220 8.98 -1.65 -18.89
C ALA A 220 9.53 -1.62 -17.46
N LYS A 221 9.45 -2.75 -16.73
CA LYS A 221 10.03 -2.87 -15.39
C LYS A 221 11.53 -2.64 -15.38
N ILE A 222 12.28 -3.24 -16.31
CA ILE A 222 13.73 -3.04 -16.40
C ILE A 222 14.06 -1.56 -16.64
N ASN A 223 13.34 -0.88 -17.54
CA ASN A 223 13.54 0.53 -17.82
C ASN A 223 13.21 1.41 -16.61
N LEU A 224 12.12 1.10 -15.88
CA LEU A 224 11.75 1.81 -14.66
C LEU A 224 12.82 1.65 -13.56
N LYS A 225 13.31 0.43 -13.35
CA LYS A 225 14.39 0.17 -12.38
C LYS A 225 15.69 0.83 -12.77
N ARG A 226 16.04 0.84 -14.06
CA ARG A 226 17.22 1.56 -14.56
C ARG A 226 17.11 3.06 -14.30
N LYS A 227 15.95 3.65 -14.60
CA LYS A 227 15.69 5.06 -14.30
C LYS A 227 15.77 5.33 -12.80
N LEU A 228 15.17 4.45 -11.98
CA LEU A 228 15.21 4.55 -10.52
C LEU A 228 16.63 4.52 -9.98
N LEU A 229 17.54 3.68 -10.49
CA LEU A 229 18.94 3.65 -10.03
C LEU A 229 19.81 4.77 -10.63
N SER A 230 19.37 5.44 -11.69
CA SER A 230 20.17 6.45 -12.40
C SER A 230 19.81 7.88 -12.01
N ASP A 231 18.53 8.17 -11.85
CA ASP A 231 18.03 9.54 -11.62
C ASP A 231 17.53 9.77 -10.18
N PHE A 232 17.51 8.70 -9.37
CA PHE A 232 17.03 8.71 -8.00
C PHE A 232 18.00 7.92 -7.13
N ASN A 233 17.98 8.22 -5.83
CA ASN A 233 18.68 7.44 -4.82
C ASN A 233 17.68 6.48 -4.17
N LEU A 234 17.65 5.23 -4.64
CA LEU A 234 16.95 4.12 -3.98
C LEU A 234 17.80 3.61 -2.83
N TYR A 235 17.54 4.11 -1.62
CA TYR A 235 18.38 3.83 -0.47
C TYR A 235 17.90 2.65 0.38
N LEU A 236 16.62 2.27 0.30
CA LEU A 236 16.06 1.16 1.09
C LEU A 236 14.95 0.39 0.36
N ILE A 237 15.04 -0.93 0.43
CA ILE A 237 13.95 -1.87 0.15
C ILE A 237 13.68 -2.68 1.42
N LEU A 238 12.51 -2.49 2.03
CA LEU A 238 12.06 -3.23 3.20
C LEU A 238 11.02 -4.27 2.79
N ARG A 239 11.31 -5.55 3.03
CA ARG A 239 10.44 -6.67 2.66
C ARG A 239 9.51 -7.00 3.81
N LEU A 240 8.21 -6.97 3.52
CA LEU A 240 7.16 -7.23 4.50
C LEU A 240 6.75 -8.71 4.47
N PRO A 241 6.41 -9.29 5.62
CA PRO A 241 5.96 -10.67 5.67
C PRO A 241 4.64 -10.85 4.91
N LYS A 242 4.37 -12.10 4.55
CA LYS A 242 3.07 -12.50 3.97
C LYS A 242 1.94 -12.04 4.88
N SER A 243 0.74 -11.87 4.32
CA SER A 243 -0.50 -11.54 5.04
C SER A 243 -0.59 -10.18 5.73
N VAL A 244 0.41 -9.28 5.62
CA VAL A 244 0.30 -7.90 6.16
C VAL A 244 -0.94 -7.17 5.64
N PHE A 245 -1.30 -7.42 4.37
CA PHE A 245 -2.49 -6.88 3.72
C PHE A 245 -3.69 -7.85 3.74
N ALA A 246 -3.74 -8.80 4.66
CA ALA A 246 -4.90 -9.66 4.83
C ALA A 246 -6.12 -8.86 5.33
N PRO A 247 -7.34 -9.20 4.89
CA PRO A 247 -7.71 -10.36 4.08
C PRO A 247 -7.61 -10.15 2.55
N TYR A 248 -7.16 -9.00 2.05
CA TYR A 248 -7.15 -8.70 0.61
C TYR A 248 -6.15 -9.55 -0.16
N THR A 249 -4.95 -9.69 0.41
CA THR A 249 -3.90 -10.48 -0.21
C THR A 249 -2.97 -11.07 0.84
N SER A 250 -2.52 -12.29 0.56
CA SER A 250 -1.46 -12.98 1.30
C SER A 250 -0.09 -12.82 0.67
N ILE A 251 0.00 -12.16 -0.50
CA ILE A 251 1.28 -11.99 -1.21
C ILE A 251 2.27 -11.19 -0.36
N PRO A 252 3.58 -11.52 -0.40
CA PRO A 252 4.61 -10.64 0.12
C PRO A 252 4.62 -9.31 -0.66
N THR A 253 4.94 -8.25 0.06
CA THR A 253 4.96 -6.87 -0.45
C THR A 253 6.18 -6.16 0.10
N ASN A 254 6.58 -5.09 -0.55
CA ASN A 254 7.85 -4.43 -0.32
C ASN A 254 7.64 -2.92 -0.23
N LEU A 255 8.32 -2.28 0.70
CA LEU A 255 8.36 -0.83 0.83
C LEU A 255 9.66 -0.33 0.20
N LEU A 256 9.55 0.41 -0.90
CA LEU A 256 10.69 1.05 -1.55
C LEU A 256 10.76 2.50 -1.10
N PHE A 257 11.92 2.93 -0.63
CA PHE A 257 12.19 4.31 -0.23
C PHE A 257 13.28 4.92 -1.10
N PHE A 258 12.97 6.05 -1.72
CA PHE A 258 13.90 6.73 -2.60
C PHE A 258 13.68 8.25 -2.62
N ASN A 259 14.70 8.99 -3.04
CA ASN A 259 14.60 10.43 -3.25
C ASN A 259 15.13 10.82 -4.62
N ALA A 260 14.60 11.92 -5.18
CA ALA A 260 15.13 12.50 -6.40
C ALA A 260 16.56 12.99 -6.18
N ASP A 261 17.51 12.38 -6.88
CA ASP A 261 18.93 12.69 -6.77
C ASP A 261 19.61 12.43 -8.11
N LYS A 262 20.14 13.48 -8.73
CA LYS A 262 20.82 13.37 -10.02
C LYS A 262 22.13 12.57 -9.94
N GLY A 263 22.66 12.34 -8.74
CA GLY A 263 23.78 11.42 -8.52
C GLY A 263 23.40 9.94 -8.68
N GLY A 264 22.10 9.63 -8.70
CA GLY A 264 21.59 8.27 -8.76
C GLY A 264 21.81 7.49 -7.47
N THR A 265 21.53 6.18 -7.52
CA THR A 265 21.78 5.27 -6.42
C THR A 265 23.25 4.91 -6.38
N GLU A 266 23.88 5.06 -5.22
CA GLU A 266 25.21 4.46 -4.96
C GLU A 266 25.03 3.05 -4.37
N LYS A 267 24.15 2.93 -3.37
CA LYS A 267 23.95 1.71 -2.60
C LYS A 267 22.51 1.64 -2.08
N THR A 268 21.90 0.46 -2.21
CA THR A 268 20.57 0.15 -1.67
C THR A 268 20.68 -0.82 -0.51
N HIS A 269 20.04 -0.50 0.60
CA HIS A 269 19.91 -1.36 1.76
C HIS A 269 18.68 -2.27 1.63
N PHE A 270 18.85 -3.57 1.84
CA PHE A 270 17.74 -4.53 1.89
C PHE A 270 17.58 -5.06 3.31
N TYR A 271 16.33 -5.16 3.76
CA TYR A 271 15.99 -5.76 5.04
C TYR A 271 14.69 -6.54 4.95
N ARG A 272 14.68 -7.76 5.49
CA ARG A 272 13.49 -8.62 5.61
C ARG A 272 12.91 -8.54 7.01
N LEU A 273 11.66 -8.11 7.13
CA LEU A 273 10.91 -8.24 8.37
C LEU A 273 10.42 -9.67 8.52
N ASP A 274 10.82 -10.33 9.60
CA ASP A 274 10.28 -11.66 9.89
C ASP A 274 8.92 -11.52 10.61
N MET A 275 8.14 -12.61 10.61
CA MET A 275 6.92 -12.64 11.41
C MET A 275 7.25 -12.52 12.90
N PRO A 276 6.47 -11.75 13.67
CA PRO A 276 6.65 -11.68 15.12
C PRO A 276 6.50 -13.04 15.79
N GLU A 277 7.20 -13.25 16.90
CA GLU A 277 7.15 -14.50 17.65
C GLU A 277 5.71 -14.86 18.04
N GLY A 278 5.31 -16.11 17.79
CA GLY A 278 3.96 -16.60 18.07
C GLY A 278 2.87 -16.16 17.08
N ILE A 279 3.20 -15.41 16.03
CA ILE A 279 2.27 -15.02 14.96
C ILE A 279 2.63 -15.78 13.66
N LYS A 280 1.75 -16.67 13.21
CA LYS A 280 1.91 -17.40 11.93
C LYS A 280 1.40 -16.61 10.73
N SER A 281 0.37 -15.79 10.92
CA SER A 281 -0.19 -14.91 9.89
C SER A 281 -0.91 -13.73 10.54
N PHE A 282 -0.93 -12.61 9.83
CA PHE A 282 -1.80 -11.49 10.13
C PHE A 282 -3.20 -11.72 9.55
N GLY A 283 -4.19 -11.05 10.11
CA GLY A 283 -5.59 -11.14 9.68
C GLY A 283 -6.46 -10.14 10.41
N LYS A 284 -7.78 -10.39 10.40
CA LYS A 284 -8.76 -9.47 10.98
C LYS A 284 -8.53 -9.19 12.48
N THR A 285 -8.18 -10.23 13.25
CA THR A 285 -8.01 -10.14 14.71
C THR A 285 -6.59 -9.81 15.15
N LYS A 286 -5.59 -10.19 14.35
CA LYS A 286 -4.17 -9.93 14.60
C LYS A 286 -3.61 -9.10 13.45
N GLN A 287 -3.70 -7.78 13.59
CA GLN A 287 -3.18 -6.84 12.59
C GLN A 287 -1.71 -6.51 12.88
N MET A 288 -0.99 -6.05 11.85
CA MET A 288 0.35 -5.50 12.03
C MET A 288 0.30 -4.22 12.88
N SER A 289 1.19 -4.09 13.86
CA SER A 289 1.42 -2.90 14.68
C SER A 289 2.78 -2.26 14.37
N LEU A 290 2.99 -1.02 14.83
CA LEU A 290 4.26 -0.31 14.67
C LEU A 290 5.43 -1.01 15.38
N GLU A 291 5.17 -1.67 16.51
CA GLU A 291 6.19 -2.41 17.28
C GLU A 291 6.87 -3.51 16.46
N HIS A 292 6.19 -4.06 15.44
CA HIS A 292 6.79 -5.06 14.55
C HIS A 292 7.91 -4.49 13.67
N PHE A 293 8.00 -3.16 13.51
CA PHE A 293 9.11 -2.50 12.80
C PHE A 293 10.32 -2.22 13.69
N GLU A 294 10.22 -2.38 15.01
CA GLU A 294 11.27 -2.05 15.97
C GLU A 294 12.61 -2.75 15.67
N PRO A 295 12.66 -4.07 15.35
CA PRO A 295 13.92 -4.72 14.99
C PRO A 295 14.57 -4.10 13.75
N PHE A 296 13.77 -3.69 12.77
CA PHE A 296 14.27 -2.98 11.60
C PHE A 296 14.81 -1.61 11.99
N LEU A 297 14.11 -0.84 12.82
CA LEU A 297 14.54 0.50 13.24
C LEU A 297 15.88 0.45 13.99
N GLN A 298 16.06 -0.52 14.87
CA GLN A 298 17.33 -0.75 15.58
C GLN A 298 18.47 -1.05 14.60
N TRP A 299 18.23 -1.92 13.62
CA TRP A 299 19.20 -2.18 12.56
C TRP A 299 19.47 -0.94 11.69
N TRP A 300 18.43 -0.19 11.34
CA TRP A 300 18.52 1.00 10.50
C TRP A 300 19.38 2.10 11.13
N GLN A 301 19.25 2.29 12.45
CA GLN A 301 20.01 3.24 13.27
C GLN A 301 21.43 2.76 13.60
N SER A 302 21.71 1.47 13.46
CA SER A 302 23.07 0.90 13.59
C SER A 302 23.92 1.12 12.33
N ASP A 303 25.07 0.45 12.24
CA ASP A 303 25.95 0.46 11.07
C ASP A 303 25.38 -0.30 9.84
N ARG A 304 24.13 -0.78 9.89
CA ARG A 304 23.44 -1.51 8.80
C ARG A 304 24.26 -2.69 8.28
N GLN A 305 24.86 -3.43 9.21
CA GLN A 305 25.68 -4.61 8.91
C GLN A 305 24.83 -5.71 8.25
N SER A 306 25.50 -6.57 7.48
CA SER A 306 24.84 -7.73 6.89
C SER A 306 24.40 -8.71 7.97
N LEU A 307 23.16 -9.16 7.91
CA LEU A 307 22.57 -10.14 8.82
C LEU A 307 22.18 -11.39 8.02
N GLN A 308 22.46 -12.55 8.58
CA GLN A 308 22.02 -13.84 8.06
C GLN A 308 21.11 -14.54 9.08
N ASP A 309 20.15 -15.31 8.58
CA ASP A 309 19.39 -16.25 9.41
C ASP A 309 20.18 -17.55 9.66
N GLU A 310 19.62 -18.43 10.48
CA GLU A 310 20.23 -19.71 10.86
C GLU A 310 20.54 -20.61 9.66
N SER A 311 19.82 -20.43 8.55
CA SER A 311 20.03 -21.15 7.29
C SER A 311 21.09 -20.51 6.38
N GLY A 312 21.72 -19.42 6.82
CA GLY A 312 22.74 -18.69 6.07
C GLY A 312 22.17 -17.73 5.01
N ASN A 313 20.84 -17.54 4.95
CA ASN A 313 20.23 -16.61 4.01
C ASN A 313 20.31 -15.19 4.55
N PHE A 314 20.58 -14.21 3.68
CA PHE A 314 20.67 -12.82 4.12
C PHE A 314 19.29 -12.30 4.53
N LYS A 315 19.14 -11.96 5.81
CA LYS A 315 18.02 -11.16 6.33
C LYS A 315 18.19 -9.67 5.99
N ALA A 316 19.43 -9.19 6.02
CA ALA A 316 19.75 -7.82 5.68
C ALA A 316 21.10 -7.75 4.98
N LYS A 317 21.19 -6.96 3.90
CA LYS A 317 22.45 -6.73 3.18
C LYS A 317 22.33 -5.48 2.32
N SER A 318 23.47 -4.81 2.09
CA SER A 318 23.55 -3.69 1.17
C SER A 318 24.13 -4.13 -0.16
N TYR A 319 23.62 -3.59 -1.26
CA TYR A 319 24.10 -3.85 -2.62
C TYR A 319 24.38 -2.52 -3.32
N THR A 320 25.50 -2.47 -4.02
CA THR A 320 25.88 -1.34 -4.89
C THR A 320 25.02 -1.29 -6.13
N LYS A 321 24.97 -0.15 -6.81
CA LYS A 321 24.29 -0.02 -8.10
C LYS A 321 24.79 -1.06 -9.10
N GLU A 322 26.09 -1.26 -9.22
CA GLU A 322 26.71 -2.20 -10.16
C GLU A 322 26.32 -3.66 -9.86
N GLU A 323 26.19 -4.03 -8.58
CA GLU A 323 25.70 -5.35 -8.17
C GLU A 323 24.22 -5.59 -8.50
N LEU A 324 23.42 -4.52 -8.53
CA LEU A 324 22.01 -4.58 -8.92
C LEU A 324 21.86 -4.62 -10.45
N GLU A 325 22.68 -3.86 -11.16
CA GLU A 325 22.71 -3.85 -12.63
C GLU A 325 23.21 -5.18 -13.20
N SER A 326 24.27 -5.75 -12.64
CA SER A 326 24.78 -7.08 -13.03
C SER A 326 23.78 -8.22 -12.78
N ARG A 327 22.81 -8.01 -11.89
CA ARG A 327 21.67 -8.91 -11.65
C ARG A 327 20.49 -8.67 -12.59
N ASN A 328 20.69 -7.94 -13.68
CA ASN A 328 19.64 -7.53 -14.61
C ASN A 328 18.47 -6.81 -13.91
N TYR A 329 18.79 -5.97 -12.93
CA TYR A 329 17.81 -5.25 -12.10
C TYR A 329 16.82 -6.18 -11.36
N ASN A 330 17.23 -7.41 -11.03
CA ASN A 330 16.47 -8.23 -10.10
C ASN A 330 16.72 -7.78 -8.65
N PHE A 331 15.70 -7.19 -8.04
CA PHE A 331 15.72 -6.69 -6.66
C PHE A 331 15.15 -7.69 -5.65
N ASP A 332 14.85 -8.92 -6.07
CA ASP A 332 14.36 -9.99 -5.20
C ASP A 332 15.51 -10.56 -4.34
N LEU A 333 16.04 -9.71 -3.47
CA LEU A 333 17.16 -9.97 -2.58
C LEU A 333 16.65 -9.96 -1.14
N CYS A 334 17.36 -10.68 -0.26
CA CYS A 334 16.94 -10.87 1.13
C CYS A 334 15.47 -11.31 1.25
N GLY A 335 15.02 -12.19 0.36
CA GLY A 335 13.64 -12.70 0.33
C GLY A 335 13.36 -13.70 1.46
N TYR A 336 12.10 -14.11 1.57
CA TYR A 336 11.74 -15.26 2.39
C TYR A 336 12.25 -16.53 1.72
N VAL A 337 12.70 -17.50 2.52
CA VAL A 337 12.99 -18.83 1.99
C VAL A 337 11.69 -19.39 1.45
N SER A 338 11.61 -19.56 0.14
CA SER A 338 10.60 -20.41 -0.45
C SER A 338 10.88 -21.81 0.10
N GLU A 339 9.92 -22.41 0.82
CA GLU A 339 9.85 -23.87 0.77
C GLU A 339 9.76 -24.17 -0.73
N GLU A 340 10.82 -24.76 -1.30
CA GLU A 340 10.71 -25.32 -2.64
C GLU A 340 9.55 -26.31 -2.54
N GLU A 341 8.39 -25.94 -3.08
CA GLU A 341 7.42 -26.95 -3.46
C GLU A 341 8.20 -27.86 -4.40
N GLU A 342 8.48 -29.07 -3.92
CA GLU A 342 9.17 -30.10 -4.68
C GLU A 342 8.50 -30.14 -6.05
N ILE A 343 9.19 -29.67 -7.09
CA ILE A 343 8.66 -29.70 -8.45
C ILE A 343 8.69 -31.17 -8.83
N LEU A 344 7.62 -31.87 -8.49
CA LEU A 344 7.42 -33.26 -8.84
C LEU A 344 7.47 -33.38 -10.36
N GLU A 345 8.09 -34.45 -10.84
CA GLU A 345 8.03 -34.77 -12.26
C GLU A 345 6.56 -34.86 -12.71
N PRO A 346 6.20 -34.50 -13.96
CA PRO A 346 4.80 -34.37 -14.38
C PRO A 346 3.92 -35.60 -14.07
N LEU A 347 4.50 -36.80 -14.07
CA LEU A 347 3.84 -38.05 -13.68
C LEU A 347 3.52 -38.14 -12.18
N GLU A 348 4.46 -37.75 -11.33
CA GLU A 348 4.29 -37.75 -9.87
C GLU A 348 3.27 -36.68 -9.44
N LEU A 349 3.33 -35.48 -10.06
CA LEU A 349 2.34 -34.43 -9.85
C LEU A 349 0.93 -34.89 -10.27
N MET A 350 0.82 -35.59 -11.41
CA MET A 350 -0.45 -36.18 -11.85
C MET A 350 -1.00 -37.20 -10.86
N GLU A 351 -0.16 -38.07 -10.30
CA GLU A 351 -0.57 -39.06 -9.29
C GLU A 351 -1.01 -38.39 -7.98
N GLN A 352 -0.30 -37.34 -7.56
CA GLN A 352 -0.67 -36.59 -6.37
C GLN A 352 -2.02 -35.87 -6.56
N ILE A 353 -2.21 -35.16 -7.67
CA ILE A 353 -3.48 -34.51 -8.02
C ILE A 353 -4.63 -35.52 -8.04
N LYS A 354 -4.40 -36.71 -8.61
CA LYS A 354 -5.42 -37.77 -8.63
C LYS A 354 -5.76 -38.25 -7.22
N THR A 355 -4.75 -38.45 -6.38
CA THR A 355 -4.92 -38.89 -4.98
C THR A 355 -5.67 -37.85 -4.15
N GLU A 356 -5.34 -36.57 -4.30
CA GLU A 356 -6.06 -35.49 -3.63
C GLU A 356 -7.50 -35.36 -4.11
N ARG A 357 -7.73 -35.50 -5.43
CA ARG A 357 -9.08 -35.53 -6.00
C ARG A 357 -9.93 -36.67 -5.42
N ASP A 358 -9.36 -37.86 -5.28
CA ASP A 358 -10.06 -39.02 -4.71
C ASP A 358 -10.41 -38.80 -3.23
N LYS A 359 -9.49 -38.20 -2.44
CA LYS A 359 -9.77 -37.79 -1.06
C LYS A 359 -10.89 -36.76 -0.96
N LEU A 360 -10.87 -35.76 -1.85
CA LEU A 360 -11.89 -34.72 -1.87
C LEU A 360 -13.26 -35.28 -2.25
N ASN A 361 -13.32 -36.18 -3.25
CA ASN A 361 -14.55 -36.87 -3.62
C ASN A 361 -15.11 -37.71 -2.46
N ALA A 362 -14.27 -38.47 -1.77
CA ALA A 362 -14.70 -39.26 -0.61
C ALA A 362 -15.27 -38.38 0.52
N THR A 363 -14.68 -37.20 0.73
CA THR A 363 -15.18 -36.20 1.69
C THR A 363 -16.54 -35.66 1.24
N LEU A 364 -16.70 -35.37 -0.04
CA LEU A 364 -17.93 -34.86 -0.64
C LEU A 364 -19.07 -35.89 -0.52
N ASP A 365 -18.77 -37.17 -0.78
CA ASP A 365 -19.71 -38.28 -0.59
C ASP A 365 -20.15 -38.43 0.87
N SER A 366 -19.21 -38.28 1.82
CA SER A 366 -19.53 -38.30 3.24
C SER A 366 -20.47 -37.17 3.64
N ILE A 367 -20.22 -35.95 3.16
CA ILE A 367 -21.10 -34.79 3.41
C ILE A 367 -22.48 -35.01 2.78
N MET A 368 -22.54 -35.47 1.54
CA MET A 368 -23.80 -35.78 0.85
C MET A 368 -24.62 -36.84 1.60
N LYS A 369 -23.94 -37.84 2.17
CA LYS A 369 -24.56 -38.87 3.00
C LYS A 369 -25.11 -38.29 4.31
N GLN A 370 -24.35 -37.42 4.98
CA GLN A 370 -24.82 -36.71 6.19
C GLN A 370 -26.06 -35.86 5.90
N ILE A 371 -26.04 -35.08 4.82
CA ILE A 371 -27.19 -34.25 4.39
C ILE A 371 -28.41 -35.14 4.11
N SER A 372 -28.20 -36.26 3.41
CA SER A 372 -29.28 -37.20 3.08
C SER A 372 -29.88 -37.85 4.33
N THR A 373 -29.08 -38.12 5.36
CA THR A 373 -29.58 -38.62 6.66
C THR A 373 -30.41 -37.54 7.37
N ILE A 374 -29.93 -36.30 7.42
CA ILE A 374 -30.65 -35.18 8.05
C ILE A 374 -31.99 -34.90 7.36
N ILE A 375 -32.06 -35.02 6.03
CA ILE A 375 -33.32 -34.86 5.29
C ILE A 375 -34.30 -35.98 5.66
N LYS A 376 -33.84 -37.23 5.77
CA LYS A 376 -34.68 -38.38 6.14
C LYS A 376 -35.14 -38.39 7.60
N GLU A 377 -34.41 -37.72 8.50
CA GLU A 377 -34.79 -37.58 9.91
C GLU A 377 -35.79 -36.44 10.14
N ASN A 378 -35.99 -35.55 9.16
CA ASN A 378 -36.92 -34.43 9.20
C ASN A 378 -38.19 -34.63 8.34
N GLU A 379 -38.34 -35.81 7.72
CA GLU A 379 -39.61 -36.34 7.17
C GLU A 379 -40.25 -37.29 8.19
#